data_AF-A0A951JMA8-F1
#
_entry.id   AF-A0A951JMA8-F1
#
_cell.length_a   1.000
_cell.length_b   1.000
_cell.length_c   1.000
_cell.angle_alpha   90.00
_cell.angle_beta   90.00
_cell.angle_gamma   90.00
#
_symmetry.space_group_name_H-M   'P 1'
#
loop_
_entity.id
_entity.type
_entity.pdbx_description
1 polymer ?
#
loop_
_entity_poly.entity_id
_entity_poly.type
_entity_poly.pdbx_seq_one_letter_code
_entity_poly.pdbx_strand_id
1 'polypeptide(L)'
;MNAPAAQCYAWWRGLTNLPQIMPDVEQVVPKHGSTQVTHWKVHGPLGRTVEWDATIVEDVPNTRIAWATEDSSAADVKNAGAVRFDDHGASTGIEVSLQYDPPGGVLGDRWQKRSLLLFTQ
;
A
#
# COMPACT_ATOMS: atom_id res chain seq x y z
N MET A 1 -9.21 -4.45 13.46
CA MET A 1 -8.43 -3.64 14.41
C MET A 1 -9.32 -3.23 15.57
N ASN A 2 -8.91 -3.53 16.81
CA ASN A 2 -9.61 -3.12 18.04
C ASN A 2 -9.32 -1.66 18.39
N ALA A 3 -9.66 -0.77 17.48
CA ALA A 3 -9.46 0.66 17.62
C ALA A 3 -10.52 1.41 16.79
N PRO A 4 -10.87 2.64 17.18
CA PRO A 4 -11.73 3.51 16.38
C PRO A 4 -11.12 3.81 15.00
N ALA A 5 -11.96 4.09 14.01
CA ALA A 5 -11.53 4.31 12.63
C ALA A 5 -10.51 5.45 12.51
N ALA A 6 -10.62 6.50 13.33
CA ALA A 6 -9.66 7.61 13.38
C ALA A 6 -8.24 7.20 13.78
N GLN A 7 -8.12 6.29 14.75
CA GLN A 7 -6.82 5.78 15.18
C GLN A 7 -6.23 4.85 14.12
N CYS A 8 -7.06 4.00 13.51
CA CYS A 8 -6.63 3.16 12.40
C CYS A 8 -6.14 4.02 11.23
N TYR A 9 -6.95 4.98 10.79
CA TYR A 9 -6.60 5.89 9.71
C TYR A 9 -5.29 6.63 9.97
N ALA A 10 -5.08 7.18 11.17
CA ALA A 10 -3.83 7.86 11.53
C ALA A 10 -2.61 6.92 11.45
N TRP A 11 -2.75 5.66 11.88
CA TRP A 11 -1.69 4.65 11.78
C TRP A 11 -1.37 4.31 10.32
N TRP A 12 -2.38 4.28 9.45
CA TRP A 12 -2.23 3.88 8.05
C TRP A 12 -1.82 5.04 7.12
N ARG A 13 -2.16 6.30 7.45
CA ARG A 13 -2.03 7.47 6.56
C ARG A 13 -0.63 7.72 5.99
N GLY A 14 0.39 7.35 6.74
CA GLY A 14 1.78 7.47 6.31
C GLY A 14 2.29 6.31 5.45
N LEU A 15 1.56 5.19 5.39
CA LEU A 15 1.95 3.92 4.76
C LEU A 15 3.25 3.29 5.30
N THR A 16 4.00 3.98 6.16
CA THR A 16 5.27 3.54 6.77
C THR A 16 5.13 2.31 7.67
N ASN A 17 3.92 1.97 8.09
CA ASN A 17 3.65 0.79 8.91
C ASN A 17 3.33 -0.48 8.10
N LEU A 18 3.19 -0.36 6.77
CA LEU A 18 2.94 -1.50 5.89
C LEU A 18 3.95 -2.65 5.99
N PRO A 19 5.27 -2.41 6.16
CA PRO A 19 6.24 -3.50 6.34
C PRO A 19 5.92 -4.43 7.53
N GLN A 20 5.18 -3.95 8.54
CA GLN A 20 4.83 -4.75 9.72
C GLN A 20 3.74 -5.79 9.44
N ILE A 21 3.01 -5.63 8.34
CA ILE A 21 1.82 -6.44 8.00
C ILE A 21 1.88 -7.05 6.59
N MET A 22 2.84 -6.61 5.77
CA MET A 22 3.10 -7.10 4.43
C MET A 22 4.56 -7.57 4.33
N PRO A 23 4.83 -8.87 4.53
CA PRO A 23 6.21 -9.39 4.56
C PRO A 23 7.01 -9.17 3.28
N ASP A 24 6.32 -9.04 2.14
CA ASP A 24 6.96 -8.76 0.86
C ASP A 24 7.49 -7.30 0.81
N VAL A 25 6.95 -6.39 1.63
CA VAL A 25 7.37 -4.98 1.70
C VAL A 25 8.52 -4.83 2.69
N GLU A 26 9.71 -4.57 2.17
CA GLU A 26 10.92 -4.35 2.98
C GLU A 26 10.87 -2.99 3.68
N GLN A 27 10.50 -1.93 2.94
CA GLN A 27 10.54 -0.57 3.45
C GLN A 27 9.55 0.35 2.74
N VAL A 28 8.97 1.29 3.50
CA VAL A 28 8.23 2.45 2.99
C VAL A 28 8.72 3.69 3.73
N VAL A 29 9.28 4.67 3.01
CA VAL A 29 9.79 5.92 3.59
C VAL A 29 9.16 7.16 2.97
N PRO A 30 8.84 8.20 3.75
CA PRO A 30 8.39 9.48 3.22
C PRO A 30 9.45 10.15 2.34
N LYS A 31 9.04 10.76 1.22
CA LYS A 31 9.90 11.60 0.38
C LYS A 31 9.59 13.07 0.58
N HIS A 32 10.60 13.91 0.34
CA HIS A 32 10.45 15.38 0.37
C HIS A 32 9.87 15.94 1.68
N GLY A 33 10.07 15.23 2.81
CA GLY A 33 9.55 15.64 4.12
C GLY A 33 8.04 15.49 4.29
N SER A 34 7.35 14.77 3.41
CA SER A 34 5.90 14.55 3.46
C SER A 34 5.54 13.09 3.24
N THR A 35 4.47 12.62 3.87
CA THR A 35 3.88 11.29 3.61
C THR A 35 3.03 11.24 2.35
N GLN A 36 2.89 12.36 1.64
CA GLN A 36 2.13 12.42 0.39
C GLN A 36 2.77 11.59 -0.72
N VAL A 37 4.11 11.57 -0.75
CA VAL A 37 4.92 10.76 -1.65
C VAL A 37 5.82 9.86 -0.80
N THR A 38 5.88 8.59 -1.14
CA THR A 38 6.63 7.57 -0.40
C THR A 38 7.50 6.76 -1.35
N HIS A 39 8.71 6.43 -0.92
CA HIS A 39 9.58 5.49 -1.61
C HIS A 39 9.39 4.10 -1.03
N TRP A 40 9.19 3.12 -1.90
CA TRP A 40 8.91 1.74 -1.56
C TRP A 40 10.04 0.84 -2.00
N LYS A 41 10.36 -0.14 -1.16
CA LYS A 41 11.29 -1.21 -1.44
C LYS A 41 10.62 -2.54 -1.11
N VAL A 42 10.51 -3.42 -2.10
CA VAL A 42 9.72 -4.66 -1.99
C VAL A 42 10.51 -5.83 -2.56
N HIS A 43 10.42 -6.97 -1.89
CA HIS A 43 10.95 -8.25 -2.38
C HIS A 43 10.04 -8.81 -3.48
N GLY A 44 10.53 -8.74 -4.71
CA GLY A 44 9.86 -9.26 -5.88
C GLY A 44 10.22 -10.71 -6.20
N PRO A 45 9.61 -11.27 -7.26
CA PRO A 45 9.91 -12.62 -7.73
C PRO A 45 11.39 -12.84 -8.04
N LEU A 46 11.86 -14.07 -7.85
CA LEU A 46 13.25 -14.51 -8.09
C LEU A 46 14.28 -13.86 -7.14
N GLY A 47 13.86 -13.42 -5.96
CA GLY A 47 14.74 -12.81 -4.96
C GLY A 47 15.27 -11.43 -5.37
N ARG A 48 14.65 -10.79 -6.37
CA ARG A 48 15.01 -9.44 -6.80
C ARG A 48 14.25 -8.42 -5.97
N THR A 49 14.96 -7.40 -5.50
CA THR A 49 14.33 -6.22 -4.92
C THR A 49 13.83 -5.31 -6.03
N VAL A 50 12.65 -4.75 -5.83
CA VAL A 50 12.03 -3.77 -6.70
C VAL A 50 11.71 -2.53 -5.90
N GLU A 51 11.97 -1.36 -6.48
CA GLU A 51 11.80 -0.06 -5.84
C GLU A 51 10.98 0.86 -6.74
N TRP A 52 10.10 1.66 -6.13
CA TRP A 52 9.30 2.67 -6.82
C TRP A 52 8.89 3.80 -5.87
N ASP A 53 8.44 4.91 -6.44
CA ASP A 53 7.80 5.98 -5.69
C ASP A 53 6.30 5.93 -5.90
N ALA A 54 5.54 6.11 -4.82
CA ALA A 54 4.08 6.11 -4.83
C ALA A 54 3.52 7.36 -4.15
N THR A 55 2.46 7.90 -4.75
CA THR A 55 1.73 9.06 -4.26
C THR A 55 0.35 8.64 -3.76
N ILE A 56 -0.09 9.25 -2.66
CA ILE A 56 -1.46 9.07 -2.16
C ILE A 56 -2.42 9.83 -3.09
N VAL A 57 -3.26 9.08 -3.80
CA VAL A 57 -4.21 9.62 -4.78
C VAL A 57 -5.60 9.83 -4.21
N GLU A 58 -5.94 9.14 -3.11
CA GLU A 58 -7.13 9.42 -2.31
C GLU A 58 -6.81 9.41 -0.83
N ASP A 59 -7.35 10.40 -0.14
CA ASP A 59 -7.17 10.61 1.28
C ASP A 59 -8.48 11.04 1.92
N VAL A 60 -9.30 10.06 2.28
CA VAL A 60 -10.62 10.27 2.90
C VAL A 60 -10.54 9.88 4.37
N PRO A 61 -10.56 10.85 5.30
CA PRO A 61 -10.42 10.59 6.72
C PRO A 61 -11.32 9.45 7.20
N ASN A 62 -10.71 8.52 7.95
CA ASN A 62 -11.38 7.40 8.62
C ASN A 62 -12.11 6.43 7.68
N THR A 63 -11.98 6.58 6.35
CA THR A 63 -12.78 5.84 5.37
C THR A 63 -11.90 5.13 4.34
N ARG A 64 -10.94 5.85 3.74
CA ARG A 64 -10.11 5.29 2.68
C ARG A 64 -8.80 6.04 2.49
N ILE A 65 -7.73 5.30 2.24
CA ILE A 65 -6.48 5.83 1.69
C ILE A 65 -6.16 5.00 0.45
N ALA A 66 -5.86 5.65 -0.67
CA ALA A 66 -5.40 4.98 -1.89
C ALA A 66 -4.10 5.60 -2.37
N TRP A 67 -3.21 4.77 -2.91
CA TRP A 67 -1.92 5.17 -3.46
C TRP A 67 -1.69 4.53 -4.82
N ALA A 68 -0.87 5.18 -5.63
CA ALA A 68 -0.42 4.67 -6.92
C ALA A 68 1.01 5.12 -7.20
N THR A 69 1.74 4.33 -7.98
CA THR A 69 3.07 4.69 -8.51
C THR A 69 3.01 6.01 -9.26
N GLU A 70 4.02 6.85 -9.07
CA GLU A 70 4.15 8.06 -9.89
C GLU A 70 4.47 7.69 -11.34
N ASP A 71 3.71 8.23 -12.29
CA ASP A 71 3.92 8.02 -13.74
C ASP A 71 5.31 8.47 -14.21
N SER A 72 5.96 9.37 -13.47
CA SER A 72 7.29 9.90 -13.73
C SER A 72 8.43 9.05 -13.15
N SER A 73 8.12 8.03 -12.36
CA SER A 73 9.15 7.15 -11.81
C SER A 73 9.76 6.32 -12.94
N ALA A 74 11.10 6.28 -13.01
CA ALA A 74 11.84 5.44 -13.96
C ALA A 74 11.69 3.94 -13.66
N ALA A 75 10.79 3.56 -12.75
CA ALA A 75 10.53 2.19 -12.36
C ALA A 75 9.58 1.55 -13.40
N ASP A 76 9.98 0.41 -13.94
CA ASP A 76 9.16 -0.44 -14.84
C ASP A 76 7.99 -1.13 -14.11
N VAL A 77 7.53 -0.55 -13.01
CA VAL A 77 6.71 -1.19 -11.99
C VAL A 77 5.51 -0.31 -11.74
N LYS A 78 4.34 -0.78 -12.12
CA LYS A 78 3.09 -0.12 -11.75
C LYS A 78 2.54 -0.78 -10.51
N ASN A 79 2.36 0.00 -9.45
CA ASN A 79 1.74 -0.44 -8.21
C ASN A 79 0.60 0.50 -7.86
N ALA A 80 -0.52 -0.08 -7.46
CA ALA A 80 -1.62 0.66 -6.87
C ALA A 80 -2.17 -0.11 -5.69
N GLY A 81 -2.64 0.60 -4.69
CA GLY A 81 -3.32 -0.02 -3.58
C GLY A 81 -4.27 0.91 -2.87
N ALA A 82 -5.10 0.31 -2.03
CA ALA A 82 -6.00 1.03 -1.16
C ALA A 82 -6.21 0.27 0.14
N VAL A 83 -6.38 1.03 1.21
CA VAL A 83 -6.92 0.56 2.48
C VAL A 83 -8.28 1.21 2.70
N ARG A 84 -9.29 0.39 3.00
CA ARG A 84 -10.62 0.82 3.41
C ARG A 84 -10.82 0.52 4.89
N PHE A 85 -11.41 1.48 5.58
CA PHE A 85 -11.78 1.40 6.99
C PHE A 85 -13.30 1.24 7.07
N ASP A 86 -13.75 0.14 7.66
CA ASP A 86 -15.17 -0.12 7.94
C ASP A 86 -15.42 0.07 9.44
N ASP A 87 -16.07 1.18 9.80
CA ASP A 87 -16.26 1.59 11.19
C ASP A 87 -17.40 0.79 11.85
N HIS A 88 -17.06 0.04 12.91
CA HIS A 88 -18.01 -0.69 13.75
C HIS A 88 -18.09 -0.10 15.18
N GLY A 89 -17.70 1.16 15.36
CA GLY A 89 -17.69 1.88 16.63
C GLY A 89 -16.44 1.60 17.47
N ALA A 90 -16.44 0.51 18.23
CA ALA A 90 -15.31 0.14 19.10
C ALA A 90 -14.19 -0.60 18.35
N SER A 91 -14.46 -1.05 17.13
CA SER A 91 -13.52 -1.75 16.27
C SER A 91 -13.67 -1.26 14.83
N THR A 92 -12.64 -1.49 14.01
CA THR A 92 -12.63 -1.12 12.60
C THR A 92 -12.21 -2.33 11.76
N GLY A 93 -13.03 -2.69 10.78
CA GLY A 93 -12.67 -3.64 9.72
C GLY A 93 -11.67 -3.00 8.76
N ILE A 94 -10.59 -3.72 8.44
CA ILE A 94 -9.54 -3.22 7.54
C ILE A 94 -9.49 -4.10 6.30
N GLU A 95 -9.80 -3.51 5.16
CA GLU A 95 -9.68 -4.16 3.86
C GLU A 95 -8.52 -3.52 3.10
N VAL A 96 -7.55 -4.33 2.69
CA VAL A 96 -6.39 -3.88 1.94
C VAL A 96 -6.39 -4.54 0.57
N SER A 97 -6.28 -3.73 -0.48
CA SER A 97 -6.19 -4.22 -1.86
C SER A 97 -4.91 -3.69 -2.49
N LEU A 98 -4.11 -4.59 -3.06
CA LEU A 98 -2.91 -4.24 -3.81
C LEU A 98 -2.98 -4.84 -5.21
N GLN A 99 -2.45 -4.07 -6.15
CA GLN A 99 -2.28 -4.40 -7.54
C GLN A 99 -0.85 -4.05 -7.94
N TYR A 100 -0.18 -4.96 -8.63
CA TYR A 100 1.20 -4.81 -9.05
C TYR A 100 1.41 -5.38 -10.46
N ASP A 101 2.15 -4.66 -11.28
CA ASP A 101 2.61 -5.05 -12.62
C ASP A 101 4.15 -5.20 -12.62
N PRO A 102 4.69 -6.43 -12.79
CA PRO A 102 6.13 -6.66 -12.81
C PRO A 102 6.82 -6.09 -14.06
N PRO A 103 8.12 -5.71 -13.96
CA PRO A 103 8.94 -5.35 -15.11
C PRO A 103 8.98 -6.49 -16.14
N GLY A 104 8.74 -6.15 -17.42
CA GLY A 104 8.85 -7.09 -18.55
C GLY A 104 7.54 -7.72 -19.02
N GLY A 105 6.42 -6.99 -18.95
CA GLY A 105 5.04 -7.40 -19.23
C GLY A 105 4.69 -7.95 -20.63
N VAL A 106 5.48 -8.88 -21.20
CA VAL A 106 5.18 -9.53 -22.49
C VAL A 106 5.35 -11.07 -22.49
N LEU A 107 5.68 -11.70 -21.36
CA LEU A 107 5.69 -13.18 -21.24
C LEU A 107 4.79 -13.63 -20.09
N GLY A 108 3.48 -13.55 -20.32
CA GLY A 108 2.45 -14.13 -19.47
C GLY A 108 1.67 -13.08 -18.69
N ASP A 109 0.43 -12.83 -19.13
CA ASP A 109 -0.59 -12.07 -18.40
C ASP A 109 -0.71 -12.57 -16.96
N ARG A 110 -0.05 -11.90 -16.02
CA ARG A 110 -0.23 -12.15 -14.59
C ARG A 110 -0.47 -10.83 -13.88
N TRP A 111 -1.59 -10.21 -14.22
CA TRP A 111 -2.28 -9.27 -13.34
C TRP A 111 -2.64 -9.99 -12.03
N GLN A 112 -1.86 -9.78 -10.98
CA GLN A 112 -2.11 -10.36 -9.67
C GLN A 112 -2.77 -9.32 -8.78
N LYS A 113 -4.09 -9.38 -8.69
CA LYS A 113 -4.83 -8.67 -7.64
C LYS A 113 -4.69 -9.46 -6.35
N ARG A 114 -4.02 -8.88 -5.35
CA ARG A 114 -3.98 -9.44 -3.99
C ARG A 114 -4.86 -8.58 -3.11
N SER A 115 -6.01 -9.13 -2.73
CA SER A 115 -6.84 -8.57 -1.66
C SER A 115 -6.46 -9.25 -0.35
N LEU A 116 -5.88 -8.49 0.56
CA LEU A 116 -5.56 -8.93 1.92
C LEU A 116 -6.65 -8.37 2.84
N LEU A 117 -7.57 -9.23 3.25
CA LEU A 117 -8.51 -8.91 4.30
C LEU A 117 -7.79 -9.11 5.64
N LEU A 118 -7.35 -8.00 6.24
CA LEU A 118 -6.69 -8.03 7.54
C LEU A 118 -7.75 -7.93 8.63
N PHE A 119 -8.25 -9.09 9.05
CA PHE A 119 -9.03 -9.21 10.28
C PHE A 119 -8.06 -9.27 11.47
N THR A 120 -7.57 -8.11 11.88
CA THR A 120 -6.85 -8.02 13.15
C THR A 120 -7.87 -8.11 14.28
N GLN A 121 -7.86 -9.26 14.98
CA GLN A 121 -8.56 -9.52 16.24
C GLN A 121 -8.05 -8.63 17.37
#